data_AF-A0A7N1A873-F1
#
_entry.id   AF-A0A7N1A873-F1
#
_cell.length_a   1.000
_cell.length_b   1.000
_cell.length_c   1.000
_cell.angle_alpha   90.00
_cell.angle_beta   90.00
_cell.angle_gamma   90.00
#
_symmetry.space_group_name_H-M   'P 1'
#
loop_
_entity.id
_entity.type
_entity.pdbx_description
1 polymer ?
#
loop_
_entity_poly.entity_id
_entity_poly.type
_entity_poly.pdbx_seq_one_letter_code
_entity_poly.pdbx_strand_id
1 'polypeptide(L)'
;MMDMTFPGIVPMHKVNFEAKTEYDMIQNYKILQDVFNKLKIDKHVEVNRLIKGRPLDNLEFLQWLKRYCDSVNGGIMKENYNPVERRTKGGQGRNPKGSNKNSKSLQANNTQNNSSVGRVDSMAHGTRQAKTCVTGGDANSSEEIKALAKEVMELRLSVDVLEKERDFYFAKLRDIELLCQTPEVAQHHLSLAIKKILYATDTEEVVLTDAQEVLLQSAHAVDTPDEDEHI
;
A
#
# COMPACT_ATOMS: atom_id res chain seq x y z
N MET A 1 -5.24 -6.69 -13.63
CA MET A 1 -6.10 -7.89 -13.80
C MET A 1 -5.48 -8.86 -14.80
N MET A 2 -5.39 -8.55 -16.09
CA MET A 2 -4.83 -9.49 -17.09
C MET A 2 -3.42 -10.00 -16.75
N ASP A 3 -2.50 -9.15 -16.29
CA ASP A 3 -1.13 -9.57 -15.92
C ASP A 3 -1.09 -10.47 -14.67
N MET A 4 -2.07 -10.33 -13.77
CA MET A 4 -2.20 -11.17 -12.59
C MET A 4 -2.73 -12.56 -12.96
N THR A 5 -3.74 -12.61 -13.84
CA THR A 5 -4.36 -13.85 -14.32
C THR A 5 -3.42 -14.62 -15.27
N PHE A 6 -2.71 -13.91 -16.15
CA PHE A 6 -1.78 -14.48 -17.13
C PHE A 6 -0.39 -13.84 -17.03
N PRO A 7 0.43 -14.23 -16.03
CA PRO A 7 1.76 -13.66 -15.85
C PRO A 7 2.62 -13.79 -17.11
N GLY A 8 3.25 -12.70 -17.52
CA GLY A 8 4.18 -12.67 -18.65
C GLY A 8 3.54 -12.48 -20.03
N ILE A 9 2.22 -12.58 -20.17
CA ILE A 9 1.53 -12.33 -21.44
C ILE A 9 1.40 -10.82 -21.72
N VAL A 10 1.17 -10.03 -20.67
CA VAL A 10 1.03 -8.58 -20.78
C VAL A 10 2.42 -7.94 -20.85
N PRO A 11 2.76 -7.19 -21.92
CA PRO A 11 4.03 -6.48 -22.01
C PRO A 11 3.99 -5.22 -21.13
N MET A 12 4.16 -5.40 -19.81
CA MET A 12 4.03 -4.34 -18.78
C MET A 12 4.92 -3.13 -19.07
N HIS A 13 6.20 -3.36 -19.36
CA HIS A 13 6.81 -2.89 -20.60
C HIS A 13 6.38 -1.56 -21.25
N LYS A 14 5.33 -1.74 -22.05
CA LYS A 14 4.84 -0.80 -23.05
C LYS A 14 3.63 -0.03 -22.53
N VAL A 15 3.08 -0.45 -21.39
CA VAL A 15 1.89 0.18 -20.79
C VAL A 15 2.31 1.51 -20.19
N ASN A 16 1.64 2.58 -20.62
CA ASN A 16 1.82 3.90 -20.04
C ASN A 16 0.89 4.06 -18.83
N PHE A 17 1.45 3.93 -17.61
CA PHE A 17 0.67 4.09 -16.37
C PHE A 17 0.31 5.55 -16.06
N GLU A 18 1.00 6.51 -16.67
CA GLU A 18 0.77 7.96 -16.51
C GLU A 18 0.00 8.56 -17.70
N ALA A 19 -0.79 7.74 -18.41
CA ALA A 19 -1.56 8.15 -19.57
C ALA A 19 -2.61 9.21 -19.21
N LYS A 20 -2.47 10.42 -19.79
CA LYS A 20 -3.40 11.55 -19.57
C LYS A 20 -4.14 11.96 -20.84
N THR A 21 -3.62 11.61 -22.02
CA THR A 21 -4.22 11.97 -23.30
C THR A 21 -5.00 10.79 -23.88
N GLU A 22 -6.02 11.07 -24.69
CA GLU A 22 -6.75 10.01 -25.42
C GLU A 22 -5.80 9.15 -26.26
N TYR A 23 -4.79 9.76 -26.87
CA TYR A 23 -3.78 9.05 -27.65
C TYR A 23 -3.03 8.01 -26.80
N ASP A 24 -2.58 8.39 -25.59
CA ASP A 24 -1.90 7.46 -24.69
C ASP A 24 -2.82 6.32 -24.24
N MET A 25 -4.08 6.63 -23.95
CA MET A 25 -5.07 5.63 -23.56
C MET A 25 -5.35 4.64 -24.71
N ILE A 26 -5.47 5.13 -25.95
CA ILE A 26 -5.63 4.28 -27.14
C ILE A 26 -4.45 3.30 -27.26
N GLN A 27 -3.21 3.75 -27.04
CA GLN A 27 -2.05 2.86 -27.09
C GLN A 27 -2.11 1.76 -26.02
N ASN A 28 -2.54 2.10 -24.80
CA ASN A 28 -2.76 1.11 -23.74
C ASN A 28 -3.86 0.09 -24.13
N TYR A 29 -4.95 0.53 -24.75
CA TYR A 29 -6.01 -0.37 -25.22
C TYR A 29 -5.56 -1.26 -26.39
N LYS A 30 -4.65 -0.79 -27.27
CA LYS A 30 -4.04 -1.66 -28.28
C LYS A 30 -3.24 -2.80 -27.66
N ILE A 31 -2.46 -2.51 -26.61
CA ILE A 31 -1.73 -3.54 -25.87
C ILE A 31 -2.72 -4.56 -25.27
N LEU A 32 -3.86 -4.10 -24.75
CA LEU A 32 -4.89 -4.98 -24.22
C LEU A 32 -5.52 -5.86 -25.32
N GLN A 33 -5.83 -5.29 -26.48
CA GLN A 33 -6.34 -6.05 -27.64
C GLN A 33 -5.34 -7.10 -28.12
N ASP A 34 -4.04 -6.77 -28.15
CA ASP A 34 -2.98 -7.75 -28.49
C ASP A 34 -2.95 -8.91 -27.50
N VAL A 35 -3.13 -8.63 -26.20
CA VAL A 35 -3.25 -9.66 -25.17
C VAL A 35 -4.49 -10.53 -25.40
N PHE A 36 -5.62 -9.93 -25.75
CA PHE A 36 -6.86 -10.68 -26.07
C PHE A 36 -6.68 -11.58 -27.29
N ASN A 37 -6.04 -11.07 -28.34
CA ASN A 37 -5.72 -11.85 -29.55
C ASN A 37 -4.81 -13.04 -29.26
N LYS A 38 -3.81 -12.87 -28.39
CA LYS A 38 -2.92 -13.96 -27.95
C LYS A 38 -3.66 -15.03 -27.16
N LEU A 39 -4.58 -14.61 -26.29
CA LEU A 39 -5.39 -15.50 -25.45
C LEU A 39 -6.65 -16.01 -26.15
N LYS A 40 -6.87 -15.65 -27.43
CA LYS A 40 -8.06 -16.02 -28.23
C LYS A 40 -9.38 -15.61 -27.56
N ILE A 41 -9.40 -14.44 -26.94
CA ILE A 41 -10.59 -13.87 -26.29
C ILE A 41 -11.39 -13.09 -27.33
N ASP A 42 -12.56 -13.61 -27.71
CA ASP A 42 -13.46 -12.99 -28.69
C ASP A 42 -14.41 -11.96 -28.04
N LYS A 43 -13.84 -10.99 -27.32
CA LYS A 43 -14.60 -9.87 -26.76
C LYS A 43 -14.28 -8.60 -27.53
N HIS A 44 -15.29 -8.03 -28.16
CA HIS A 44 -15.17 -6.69 -28.73
C HIS A 44 -14.97 -5.63 -27.64
N VAL A 45 -13.94 -4.79 -27.80
CA VAL A 45 -13.58 -3.71 -26.88
C VAL A 45 -13.85 -2.37 -27.55
N GLU A 46 -14.86 -1.65 -27.07
CA GLU A 46 -15.30 -0.34 -27.58
C GLU A 46 -14.36 0.79 -27.12
N VAL A 47 -13.11 0.80 -27.62
CA VAL A 47 -12.04 1.70 -27.16
C VAL A 47 -12.49 3.18 -27.17
N ASN A 48 -13.16 3.63 -28.22
CA ASN A 48 -13.61 5.03 -28.34
C ASN A 48 -14.60 5.46 -27.25
N ARG A 49 -15.39 4.52 -26.71
CA ARG A 49 -16.34 4.79 -25.64
C ARG A 49 -15.64 4.75 -24.28
N LEU A 50 -14.70 3.82 -24.13
CA LEU A 50 -13.93 3.63 -22.90
C LEU A 50 -12.97 4.80 -22.63
N ILE A 51 -12.20 5.24 -23.63
CA ILE A 51 -11.25 6.37 -23.48
C ILE A 51 -11.95 7.70 -23.17
N LYS A 52 -13.22 7.84 -23.56
CA LYS A 52 -14.04 9.01 -23.24
C LYS A 52 -14.62 8.98 -21.83
N GLY A 53 -14.29 7.96 -21.02
CA GLY A 53 -14.73 7.88 -19.63
C GLY A 53 -16.23 7.65 -19.45
N ARG A 54 -16.95 7.14 -20.46
CA ARG A 54 -18.40 6.88 -20.35
C ARG A 54 -18.66 5.88 -19.22
N PRO A 55 -19.43 6.22 -18.17
CA PRO A 55 -19.54 5.37 -16.97
C PRO A 55 -20.14 3.99 -17.24
N LEU A 56 -21.23 3.93 -18.02
CA LEU A 56 -21.91 2.67 -18.34
C LEU A 56 -21.03 1.71 -19.14
N ASP A 57 -20.32 2.24 -20.14
CA ASP A 57 -19.41 1.45 -20.99
C ASP A 57 -18.22 0.90 -20.20
N ASN A 58 -17.61 1.73 -19.36
CA ASN A 58 -16.51 1.32 -18.49
C ASN A 58 -16.96 0.30 -17.45
N LEU A 59 -18.13 0.50 -16.84
CA LEU A 59 -18.68 -0.43 -15.86
C LEU A 59 -18.98 -1.79 -16.50
N GLU A 60 -19.67 -1.82 -17.64
CA GLU A 60 -19.97 -3.06 -18.36
C GLU A 60 -18.69 -3.81 -18.73
N PHE A 61 -17.68 -3.08 -19.24
CA PHE A 61 -16.39 -3.67 -19.60
C PHE A 61 -15.66 -4.24 -18.38
N LEU A 62 -15.59 -3.50 -17.26
CA LEU A 62 -14.93 -3.96 -16.04
C LEU A 62 -15.64 -5.15 -15.39
N GLN A 63 -16.97 -5.16 -15.39
CA GLN A 63 -17.77 -6.29 -14.91
C GLN A 63 -17.48 -7.55 -15.72
N TRP A 64 -17.51 -7.44 -17.05
CA TRP A 64 -17.16 -8.56 -17.92
C TRP A 64 -15.72 -9.03 -17.67
N LEU A 65 -14.77 -8.10 -17.58
CA LEU A 65 -13.35 -8.41 -17.38
C LEU A 65 -13.10 -9.13 -16.04
N LYS A 66 -13.77 -8.69 -14.97
CA LYS A 66 -13.72 -9.35 -13.66
C LYS A 66 -14.25 -10.78 -13.74
N ARG A 67 -15.45 -10.98 -14.31
CA ARG A 67 -16.03 -12.33 -14.47
C ARG A 67 -15.12 -13.25 -15.28
N TYR A 68 -14.52 -12.74 -16.37
CA TYR A 68 -13.58 -13.50 -17.19
C TYR A 68 -12.31 -13.87 -16.41
N CYS A 69 -11.70 -12.93 -15.68
CA CYS A 69 -10.52 -13.21 -14.88
C CYS A 69 -10.81 -14.24 -13.78
N ASP A 70 -11.98 -14.16 -13.14
CA ASP A 70 -12.41 -15.09 -12.10
C ASP A 70 -12.63 -16.49 -12.66
N SER A 71 -13.29 -16.60 -13.83
CA SER A 71 -13.54 -17.91 -14.45
C SER A 71 -12.26 -18.62 -14.86
N VAL A 72 -11.22 -17.87 -15.25
CA VAL A 72 -9.92 -18.43 -15.59
C VAL A 72 -9.13 -18.83 -14.34
N ASN A 73 -9.13 -17.99 -13.30
CA ASN A 73 -8.30 -18.21 -12.10
C ASN A 73 -9.01 -19.02 -11.00
N GLY A 74 -10.21 -19.53 -11.27
CA GLY A 74 -11.04 -20.25 -10.30
C GLY A 74 -11.53 -19.38 -9.13
N GLY A 75 -11.59 -18.07 -9.31
CA GLY A 75 -11.94 -17.10 -8.27
C GLY A 75 -10.88 -16.86 -7.19
N ILE A 76 -9.75 -17.58 -7.23
CA ILE A 76 -8.66 -17.43 -6.26
C ILE A 76 -7.74 -16.30 -6.72
N MET A 77 -7.44 -15.32 -5.86
CA MET A 77 -6.43 -14.31 -6.16
C MET A 77 -5.04 -14.88 -5.85
N LYS A 78 -4.06 -14.73 -6.76
CA LYS A 78 -2.66 -15.11 -6.46
C LYS A 78 -2.14 -14.22 -5.32
N GLU A 79 -1.99 -14.79 -4.13
CA GLU A 79 -1.54 -14.08 -2.92
C GLU A 79 -0.17 -13.41 -3.08
N ASN A 80 0.68 -13.89 -4.00
CA ASN A 80 2.03 -13.37 -4.22
C ASN A 80 2.16 -12.38 -5.40
N TYR A 81 1.06 -11.85 -5.94
CA TYR A 81 1.14 -10.86 -7.03
C TYR A 81 1.34 -9.44 -6.49
N ASN A 82 2.52 -8.87 -6.67
CA ASN A 82 2.81 -7.47 -6.31
C ASN A 82 2.60 -6.51 -7.51
N PRO A 83 1.51 -5.72 -7.55
CA PRO A 83 1.23 -4.83 -8.68
C PRO A 83 2.21 -3.67 -8.80
N VAL A 84 2.74 -3.15 -7.69
CA VAL A 84 3.66 -1.99 -7.70
C VAL A 84 4.97 -2.39 -8.35
N GLU A 85 5.53 -3.53 -7.94
CA GLU A 85 6.76 -4.07 -8.50
C GLU A 85 6.63 -4.33 -10.01
N ARG A 86 5.50 -4.90 -10.45
CA ARG A 86 5.23 -5.19 -11.87
C ARG A 86 5.18 -3.93 -12.72
N ARG A 87 4.63 -2.83 -12.21
CA ARG A 87 4.61 -1.54 -12.90
C ARG A 87 6.00 -0.91 -12.98
N THR A 88 6.78 -0.95 -11.89
CA THR A 88 8.12 -0.35 -11.84
C THR A 88 9.13 -1.09 -12.70
N LYS A 89 9.14 -2.44 -12.66
CA LYS A 89 10.05 -3.26 -13.48
C LYS A 89 9.64 -3.26 -14.96
N GLY A 90 8.35 -3.09 -15.26
CA GLY A 90 7.85 -2.96 -16.62
C GLY A 90 8.07 -1.56 -17.23
N GLY A 91 8.05 -0.49 -16.43
CA GLY A 91 8.04 0.89 -16.92
C GLY A 91 9.41 1.51 -17.25
N GLN A 92 10.54 0.86 -16.93
CA GLN A 92 11.89 1.40 -17.15
C GLN A 92 12.38 1.32 -18.62
N GLY A 93 11.52 1.68 -19.58
CA GLY A 93 11.85 1.69 -21.01
C GLY A 93 11.76 3.06 -21.69
N ARG A 94 11.38 4.13 -20.97
CA ARG A 94 11.22 5.48 -21.57
C ARG A 94 11.81 6.54 -20.65
N ASN A 95 13.13 6.57 -20.54
CA ASN A 95 13.83 7.79 -20.16
C ASN A 95 13.75 8.80 -21.31
N PRO A 96 13.13 9.98 -21.16
CA PRO A 96 13.55 11.12 -21.96
C PRO A 96 14.96 11.49 -21.51
N LYS A 97 15.84 11.77 -22.48
CA LYS A 97 17.23 12.16 -22.27
C LYS A 97 17.32 13.42 -21.39
N GLY A 98 17.33 13.24 -20.07
CA GLY A 98 17.68 14.25 -19.09
C GLY A 98 19.20 14.35 -19.00
N SER A 99 19.75 15.36 -19.65
CA SER A 99 21.18 15.72 -19.62
C SER A 99 21.63 15.96 -18.18
N ASN A 100 22.35 15.01 -17.58
CA ASN A 100 23.20 15.27 -16.41
C ASN A 100 24.32 16.25 -16.81
N LYS A 101 24.11 17.54 -16.53
CA LYS A 101 25.19 18.53 -16.54
C LYS A 101 25.91 18.45 -15.20
N ASN A 102 26.95 17.62 -15.13
CA ASN A 102 28.01 17.84 -14.15
C ASN A 102 28.85 19.02 -14.65
N SER A 103 28.75 20.15 -13.97
CA SER A 103 29.63 21.30 -14.14
C SER A 103 31.05 20.90 -13.76
N LYS A 104 31.94 20.74 -14.75
CA LYS A 104 33.38 20.74 -14.55
C LYS A 104 33.97 22.05 -15.05
N SER A 105 34.87 22.54 -14.20
CA SER A 105 35.73 23.70 -14.26
C SER A 105 36.29 24.09 -15.62
N LEU A 106 36.48 25.41 -15.73
CA LEU A 106 37.23 26.19 -16.69
C LEU A 106 38.60 25.58 -17.03
N GLN A 107 38.95 25.57 -18.33
CA GLN A 107 40.27 25.99 -18.83
C GLN A 107 40.29 26.14 -20.36
N ALA A 108 41.27 26.91 -20.82
CA ALA A 108 41.33 27.78 -21.99
C ALA A 108 41.93 27.18 -23.28
N ASN A 109 41.88 28.02 -24.32
CA ASN A 109 42.66 28.01 -25.59
C ASN A 109 42.25 26.92 -26.61
N ASN A 110 42.22 27.13 -27.93
CA ASN A 110 43.00 28.03 -28.78
C ASN A 110 42.36 28.14 -30.19
N THR A 111 42.52 29.31 -30.82
CA THR A 111 42.76 29.58 -32.26
C THR A 111 41.84 29.12 -33.41
N GLN A 112 41.63 30.12 -34.29
CA GLN A 112 41.64 30.09 -35.78
C GLN A 112 40.40 29.50 -36.47
N ASN A 113 39.88 30.00 -37.58
CA ASN A 113 40.17 31.14 -38.46
C ASN A 113 38.98 31.23 -39.46
N ASN A 114 38.79 32.45 -39.99
CA ASN A 114 38.25 32.78 -41.31
C ASN A 114 36.74 32.74 -41.65
N SER A 115 36.28 33.92 -42.10
CA SER A 115 35.53 34.22 -43.34
C SER A 115 34.32 33.32 -43.69
N SER A 116 33.14 33.79 -44.06
CA SER A 116 32.78 34.92 -44.92
C SER A 116 31.27 34.93 -45.10
N VAL A 117 30.68 36.14 -45.20
CA VAL A 117 29.65 36.57 -46.17
C VAL A 117 28.38 35.73 -46.33
N GLY A 118 27.22 36.38 -46.12
CA GLY A 118 25.96 36.04 -46.80
C GLY A 118 24.72 36.21 -45.91
N ARG A 119 24.17 37.41 -45.71
CA ARG A 119 23.08 38.06 -46.48
C ARG A 119 21.66 37.49 -46.24
N VAL A 120 20.74 38.39 -45.85
CA VAL A 120 19.25 38.43 -45.97
C VAL A 120 18.43 37.30 -45.32
N ASP A 121 17.22 37.47 -44.76
CA ASP A 121 16.23 38.55 -44.75
C ASP A 121 15.23 38.36 -43.57
N SER A 122 14.73 39.49 -43.06
CA SER A 122 13.39 39.82 -42.55
C SER A 122 12.38 38.78 -42.02
N MET A 123 11.94 39.05 -40.77
CA MET A 123 10.57 39.45 -40.36
C MET A 123 9.37 38.48 -40.53
N ALA A 124 8.74 38.10 -39.39
CA ALA A 124 7.29 38.20 -39.09
C ALA A 124 6.91 37.23 -37.93
N HIS A 125 6.59 37.73 -36.74
CA HIS A 125 5.24 38.03 -36.22
C HIS A 125 4.38 36.79 -35.84
N GLY A 126 4.03 36.67 -34.55
CA GLY A 126 3.10 35.63 -34.09
C GLY A 126 2.92 35.46 -32.57
N THR A 127 2.75 36.55 -31.82
CA THR A 127 2.25 36.51 -30.42
C THR A 127 0.80 36.04 -30.41
N ARG A 128 0.44 34.93 -29.74
CA ARG A 128 -0.89 34.79 -29.10
C ARG A 128 -0.85 33.95 -27.82
N GLN A 129 -1.24 34.66 -26.76
CA GLN A 129 -1.48 34.22 -25.39
C GLN A 129 -2.56 33.14 -25.27
N ALA A 130 -2.36 32.35 -24.22
CA ALA A 130 -3.34 31.83 -23.26
C ALA A 130 -4.83 31.93 -23.62
N LYS A 131 -5.49 30.75 -23.65
CA LYS A 131 -6.89 30.61 -23.24
C LYS A 131 -7.06 29.38 -22.37
N THR A 132 -7.09 29.66 -21.07
CA THR A 132 -7.88 28.94 -20.08
C THR A 132 -9.33 28.79 -20.57
N CYS A 133 -9.86 27.58 -20.49
CA CYS A 133 -11.29 27.34 -20.40
C CYS A 133 -11.54 26.32 -19.30
N VAL A 134 -12.02 26.84 -18.17
CA VAL A 134 -12.74 26.11 -17.13
C VAL A 134 -14.17 25.90 -17.66
N THR A 135 -14.68 24.69 -17.52
CA THR A 135 -16.10 24.28 -17.37
C THR A 135 -16.05 22.75 -17.37
N GLY A 136 -16.59 22.00 -16.43
CA GLY A 136 -17.44 22.26 -15.28
C GLY A 136 -17.98 20.88 -14.88
N GLY A 137 -17.78 20.48 -13.63
CA GLY A 137 -18.27 19.21 -13.11
C GLY A 137 -17.21 18.47 -12.30
N ASP A 138 -16.95 18.89 -11.06
CA ASP A 138 -16.38 18.02 -10.01
C ASP A 138 -16.43 18.67 -8.62
N ALA A 139 -17.48 19.44 -8.31
CA ALA A 139 -17.69 19.87 -6.93
C ALA A 139 -17.93 18.66 -6.01
N ASN A 140 -18.66 17.66 -6.49
CA ASN A 140 -19.02 16.46 -5.72
C ASN A 140 -17.80 15.57 -5.44
N SER A 141 -16.97 15.28 -6.46
CA SER A 141 -15.77 14.46 -6.31
C SER A 141 -14.70 15.16 -5.45
N SER A 142 -14.58 16.50 -5.54
CA SER A 142 -13.63 17.24 -4.71
C SER A 142 -14.02 17.25 -3.23
N GLU A 143 -15.31 17.28 -2.92
CA GLU A 143 -15.81 17.24 -1.53
C GLU A 143 -15.67 15.84 -0.93
N GLU A 144 -15.96 14.79 -1.71
CA GLU A 144 -15.81 13.40 -1.29
C GLU A 144 -14.32 13.03 -1.07
N ILE A 145 -13.41 13.47 -1.95
CA ILE A 145 -11.97 13.30 -1.75
C ILE A 145 -11.48 14.01 -0.48
N LYS A 146 -12.02 15.20 -0.17
CA LYS A 146 -11.68 15.93 1.07
C LYS A 146 -12.24 15.24 2.31
N ALA A 147 -13.46 14.71 2.23
CA ALA A 147 -14.09 13.96 3.32
C ALA A 147 -13.30 12.68 3.64
N LEU A 148 -12.95 11.89 2.61
CA LEU A 148 -12.13 10.70 2.75
C LEU A 148 -10.73 11.02 3.27
N ALA A 149 -10.11 12.12 2.81
CA ALA A 149 -8.81 12.55 3.32
C ALA A 149 -8.86 12.93 4.81
N LYS A 150 -9.96 13.56 5.26
CA LYS A 150 -10.19 13.87 6.67
C LYS A 150 -10.36 12.59 7.50
N GLU A 151 -11.14 11.63 7.02
CA GLU A 151 -11.36 10.35 7.69
C GLU A 151 -10.07 9.55 7.81
N VAL A 152 -9.25 9.50 6.75
CA VAL A 152 -7.93 8.86 6.80
C VAL A 152 -7.01 9.54 7.82
N MET A 153 -7.06 10.87 7.94
CA MET A 153 -6.28 11.59 8.93
C MET A 153 -6.75 11.28 10.36
N GLU A 154 -8.06 11.25 10.59
CA GLU A 154 -8.66 10.94 11.89
C GLU A 154 -8.35 9.50 12.32
N LEU A 155 -8.50 8.53 11.42
CA LEU A 155 -8.15 7.13 11.68
C LEU A 155 -6.66 6.97 11.99
N ARG A 156 -5.78 7.70 11.30
CA ARG A 156 -4.34 7.68 11.61
C ARG A 156 -4.05 8.22 13.01
N LEU A 157 -4.66 9.35 13.38
CA LEU A 157 -4.52 9.89 14.73
C LEU A 157 -5.08 8.94 15.79
N SER A 158 -6.21 8.27 15.50
CA SER A 158 -6.79 7.26 16.40
C SER A 158 -5.85 6.06 16.58
N VAL A 159 -5.25 5.55 15.49
CA VAL A 159 -4.25 4.48 15.57
C VAL A 159 -3.04 4.93 16.40
N ASP A 160 -2.52 6.13 16.17
CA ASP A 160 -1.38 6.66 16.95
C ASP A 160 -1.69 6.75 18.45
N VAL A 161 -2.94 7.08 18.83
CA VAL A 161 -3.39 7.09 20.22
C VAL A 161 -3.47 5.67 20.77
N LEU A 162 -4.10 4.75 20.05
CA LEU A 162 -4.23 3.34 20.45
C LEU A 162 -2.87 2.65 20.59
N GLU A 163 -1.90 2.96 19.73
CA GLU A 163 -0.55 2.43 19.83
C GLU A 163 0.15 2.93 21.09
N LYS A 164 -0.02 4.21 21.45
CA LYS A 164 0.51 4.76 22.70
C LYS A 164 -0.15 4.13 23.93
N GLU A 165 -1.45 3.92 23.90
CA GLU A 165 -2.17 3.24 24.98
C GLU A 165 -1.71 1.78 25.12
N ARG A 166 -1.62 1.04 24.01
CA ARG A 166 -1.05 -0.32 23.97
C ARG A 166 0.34 -0.35 24.59
N ASP A 167 1.23 0.51 24.14
CA ASP A 167 2.62 0.55 24.61
C ASP A 167 2.70 0.95 26.09
N PHE A 168 1.84 1.88 26.52
CA PHE A 168 1.72 2.27 27.92
C PHE A 168 1.31 1.09 28.82
N TYR A 169 0.26 0.37 28.46
CA TYR A 169 -0.19 -0.79 29.24
C TYR A 169 0.81 -1.94 29.17
N PHE A 170 1.40 -2.20 28.00
CA PHE A 170 2.44 -3.20 27.85
C PHE A 170 3.66 -2.90 28.74
N ALA A 171 4.15 -1.67 28.76
CA ALA A 171 5.27 -1.28 29.63
C ALA A 171 4.94 -1.49 31.12
N LYS A 172 3.72 -1.10 31.56
CA LYS A 172 3.26 -1.34 32.94
C LYS A 172 3.23 -2.83 33.29
N LEU A 173 2.67 -3.66 32.42
CA LEU A 173 2.60 -5.11 32.63
C LEU A 173 4.00 -5.75 32.62
N ARG A 174 4.90 -5.25 31.77
CA ARG A 174 6.30 -5.70 31.72
C ARG A 174 7.06 -5.35 33.00
N ASP A 175 6.88 -4.16 33.55
CA ASP A 175 7.47 -3.77 34.84
C ASP A 175 6.96 -4.67 35.98
N ILE A 176 5.66 -4.98 36.00
CA ILE A 176 5.05 -5.90 36.97
C ILE A 176 5.62 -7.31 36.81
N GLU A 177 5.76 -7.79 35.57
CA GLU A 177 6.35 -9.10 35.28
C GLU A 177 7.80 -9.20 35.79
N LEU A 178 8.61 -8.17 35.51
CA LEU A 178 10.00 -8.08 35.98
C LEU A 178 10.06 -8.11 37.50
N LEU A 179 9.19 -7.36 38.17
CA LEU A 179 9.10 -7.39 39.63
C LEU A 179 8.76 -8.80 40.13
N CYS A 180 7.80 -9.48 39.51
CA CYS A 180 7.43 -10.84 39.89
C CYS A 180 8.56 -11.87 39.60
N GLN A 181 9.58 -11.52 38.82
CA GLN A 181 10.74 -12.37 38.53
C GLN A 181 11.90 -12.18 39.52
N THR A 182 11.86 -11.19 40.42
CA THR A 182 12.96 -11.01 41.39
C THR A 182 12.99 -12.15 42.42
N PRO A 183 14.17 -12.61 42.87
CA PRO A 183 14.31 -13.78 43.75
C PRO A 183 13.48 -13.71 45.04
N GLU A 184 13.27 -12.51 45.57
CA GLU A 184 12.60 -12.25 46.83
C GLU A 184 11.08 -12.50 46.75
N VAL A 185 10.47 -12.25 45.59
CA VAL A 185 9.02 -12.41 45.39
C VAL A 185 8.66 -13.49 44.38
N ALA A 186 9.64 -14.08 43.69
CA ALA A 186 9.41 -15.04 42.62
C ALA A 186 8.64 -16.30 43.05
N GLN A 187 8.83 -16.74 44.31
CA GLN A 187 8.17 -17.91 44.89
C GLN A 187 6.87 -17.56 45.62
N HIS A 188 6.53 -16.27 45.75
CA HIS A 188 5.30 -15.86 46.41
C HIS A 188 4.08 -16.25 45.56
N HIS A 189 3.07 -16.84 46.19
CA HIS A 189 1.87 -17.33 45.50
C HIS A 189 1.16 -16.25 44.67
N LEU A 190 1.16 -14.99 45.15
CA LEU A 190 0.67 -13.84 44.38
C LEU A 190 1.45 -13.60 43.08
N SER A 191 2.78 -13.72 43.10
CA SER A 191 3.61 -13.57 41.90
C SER A 191 3.35 -14.69 40.90
N LEU A 192 3.09 -15.91 41.37
CA LEU A 192 2.71 -17.04 40.52
C LEU A 192 1.33 -16.83 39.89
N ALA A 193 0.35 -16.37 40.67
CA ALA A 193 -0.98 -16.04 40.18
C ALA A 193 -0.94 -14.91 39.12
N ILE A 194 -0.17 -13.85 39.36
CA ILE A 194 0.04 -12.75 38.40
C ILE A 194 0.70 -13.26 37.12
N LYS A 195 1.75 -14.09 37.21
CA LYS A 195 2.40 -14.69 36.03
C LYS A 195 1.46 -15.58 35.23
N LYS A 196 0.59 -16.35 35.91
CA LYS A 196 -0.44 -17.16 35.26
C LYS A 196 -1.38 -16.29 34.43
N ILE A 197 -1.76 -15.11 34.93
CA ILE A 197 -2.56 -14.13 34.19
C ILE A 197 -1.78 -13.56 33.00
N LEU A 198 -0.52 -13.16 33.20
CA LEU A 198 0.30 -12.53 32.16
C LEU A 198 0.68 -13.47 31.02
N TYR A 199 0.73 -14.79 31.26
CA TYR A 199 1.12 -15.80 30.27
C TYR A 199 -0.07 -16.56 29.67
N ALA A 200 -1.29 -16.25 30.07
CA ALA A 200 -2.47 -16.80 29.46
C ALA A 200 -2.55 -16.41 27.98
N THR A 201 -3.06 -17.34 27.16
CA THR A 201 -3.33 -17.09 25.75
C THR A 201 -4.77 -16.62 25.57
N ASP A 202 -5.07 -15.92 24.46
CA ASP A 202 -6.41 -15.37 24.16
C ASP A 202 -7.55 -16.42 24.13
N THR A 203 -7.22 -17.71 24.20
CA THR A 203 -8.16 -18.83 24.25
C THR A 203 -8.52 -19.30 25.66
N GLU A 204 -7.86 -18.78 26.70
CA GLU A 204 -8.09 -19.17 28.09
C GLU A 204 -9.04 -18.16 28.75
N GLU A 205 -10.35 -18.37 28.61
CA GLU A 205 -11.39 -17.46 29.13
C GLU A 205 -11.55 -17.56 30.68
N VAL A 206 -10.81 -18.48 31.34
CA VAL A 206 -10.99 -18.91 32.75
C VAL A 206 -9.75 -18.61 33.61
N VAL A 207 -8.97 -17.58 33.25
CA VAL A 207 -7.64 -17.32 33.84
C VAL A 207 -7.71 -16.69 35.23
N LEU A 208 -8.77 -15.93 35.53
CA LEU A 208 -8.94 -15.26 36.82
C LEU A 208 -9.31 -16.22 37.95
N THR A 209 -10.20 -17.18 37.70
CA THR A 209 -10.59 -18.21 38.66
C THR A 209 -9.42 -19.12 39.00
N ASP A 210 -8.63 -19.47 38.00
CA ASP A 210 -7.43 -20.28 38.09
C ASP A 210 -6.29 -19.60 38.87
N ALA A 211 -6.14 -18.28 38.72
CA ALA A 211 -5.19 -17.49 39.49
C ALA A 211 -5.67 -17.29 40.94
N GLN A 212 -6.98 -17.16 41.16
CA GLN A 212 -7.57 -17.10 42.50
C GLN A 212 -7.41 -18.41 43.27
N GLU A 213 -7.49 -19.56 42.59
CA GLU A 213 -7.28 -20.87 43.22
C GLU A 213 -5.85 -21.05 43.75
N VAL A 214 -4.84 -20.57 43.01
CA VAL A 214 -3.42 -20.56 43.44
C VAL A 214 -3.24 -19.76 44.75
N LEU A 215 -4.00 -18.68 44.94
CA LEU A 215 -4.00 -17.91 46.18
C LEU A 215 -4.71 -18.65 47.32
N LEU A 216 -5.86 -19.29 47.04
CA LEU A 216 -6.63 -20.05 48.02
C LEU A 216 -5.87 -21.28 48.56
N GLN A 217 -5.13 -21.99 47.70
CA GLN A 217 -4.31 -23.14 48.11
C GLN A 217 -3.19 -22.73 49.09
N SER A 218 -2.67 -21.51 48.95
CA SER A 218 -1.67 -20.97 49.88
C SER A 218 -2.22 -20.60 51.26
N ALA A 219 -3.51 -20.25 51.34
CA ALA A 219 -4.19 -19.93 52.60
C ALA A 219 -4.54 -21.20 53.40
N HIS A 220 -4.77 -22.33 52.72
CA HIS A 220 -5.10 -23.61 53.37
C HIS A 220 -3.89 -24.38 53.92
N ALA A 221 -2.67 -24.09 53.45
CA ALA A 221 -1.45 -24.75 53.89
C ALA A 221 -0.91 -24.26 55.26
N VAL A 222 -1.54 -23.25 55.86
CA VAL A 222 -1.09 -22.63 57.12
C VAL A 222 -1.89 -23.13 58.34
N ASP A 223 -2.95 -23.93 58.15
CA ASP A 223 -3.95 -24.22 59.20
C ASP A 223 -4.06 -25.71 59.60
N THR A 224 -2.98 -26.50 59.45
CA THR A 224 -2.88 -27.81 60.13
C THR A 224 -2.20 -27.62 61.49
N PRO A 225 -2.94 -27.64 62.62
CA PRO A 225 -2.30 -27.72 63.93
C PRO A 225 -1.62 -29.08 64.05
N ASP A 226 -0.34 -29.06 64.41
CA ASP A 226 0.42 -30.23 64.84
C ASP A 226 -0.31 -30.88 66.03
N GLU A 227 -1.05 -31.96 65.80
CA GLU A 227 -1.39 -32.88 66.88
C GLU A 227 -0.16 -33.75 67.14
N ASP A 228 0.63 -33.31 68.12
CA ASP A 228 1.73 -34.04 68.73
C ASP A 228 1.25 -35.43 69.20
N GLU A 229 1.69 -36.45 68.48
CA GLU A 229 1.63 -37.84 68.86
C GLU A 229 2.77 -38.13 69.85
N HIS A 230 2.50 -38.09 71.16
CA HIS A 230 3.36 -38.73 72.16
C HIS A 230 2.58 -39.23 73.38
N ILE A 231 2.40 -40.56 73.40
CA ILE A 231 2.40 -41.55 74.52
C ILE A 231 1.72 -41.16 75.83
#